data_AF-A0A1I8PA68-F1
#
_entry.id   AF-A0A1I8PA68-F1
#
_cell.length_a   1.000
_cell.length_b   1.000
_cell.length_c   1.000
_cell.angle_alpha   90.00
_cell.angle_beta   90.00
_cell.angle_gamma   90.00
#
_symmetry.space_group_name_H-M   'P 1'
#
loop_
_entity.id
_entity.type
_entity.pdbx_description
1 polymer ?
#
loop_
_entity_poly.entity_id
_entity_poly.type
_entity_poly.pdbx_seq_one_letter_code
_entity_poly.pdbx_strand_id
1 'polypeptide(L)' 'MVSKSSQNNQKTQNMVSNELKIVIEFSAGAELLFDNIKKRDVTLPLSDEKWTVRKLLKWMRENILRERPELFIQGETV' A
#
# COMPACT_ATOMS: atom_id res chain seq x y z
N MET A 1 26.64 -47.39 20.25
CA MET A 1 27.06 -46.08 20.81
C MET A 1 26.54 -44.99 19.89
N VAL A 2 25.67 -44.11 20.42
CA VAL A 2 25.44 -42.67 20.08
C VAL A 2 25.56 -42.24 18.61
N SER A 3 24.68 -41.47 17.98
CA SER A 3 23.41 -40.83 18.31
C SER A 3 22.95 -40.02 17.08
N LYS A 4 21.64 -40.01 16.83
CA LYS A 4 20.78 -38.86 16.46
C LYS A 4 21.18 -37.85 15.35
N SER A 5 20.27 -37.78 14.37
CA SER A 5 19.54 -36.56 13.94
C SER A 5 20.30 -35.42 13.26
N SER A 6 19.89 -35.09 12.03
CA SER A 6 19.07 -33.88 11.81
C SER A 6 18.47 -33.87 10.41
N GLN A 7 17.13 -33.97 10.39
CA GLN A 7 16.31 -33.43 9.32
C GLN A 7 16.69 -31.95 9.13
N ASN A 8 16.79 -31.47 7.90
CA ASN A 8 16.43 -30.09 7.64
C ASN A 8 15.60 -29.99 6.37
N ASN A 9 14.33 -30.32 6.58
CA ASN A 9 13.19 -29.93 5.78
C ASN A 9 13.19 -28.40 5.75
N GLN A 10 13.75 -27.79 4.69
CA GLN A 10 13.59 -26.36 4.46
C GLN A 10 12.14 -26.14 4.02
N LYS A 11 11.31 -26.05 5.06
CA LYS A 11 9.98 -25.48 5.12
C LYS A 11 10.01 -24.20 4.27
N THR A 12 9.58 -24.29 3.02
CA THR A 12 9.13 -23.13 2.25
C THR A 12 7.94 -22.61 3.01
N GLN A 13 8.22 -21.74 3.98
CA GLN A 13 7.18 -21.00 4.66
C GLN A 13 6.56 -20.16 3.56
N ASN A 14 5.33 -20.52 3.16
CA ASN A 14 4.43 -19.59 2.49
C ASN A 14 4.36 -18.37 3.42
N MET A 15 5.23 -17.38 3.18
CA MET A 15 5.09 -16.07 3.78
C MET A 15 3.86 -15.47 3.10
N VAL A 16 2.71 -15.65 3.75
CA VAL A 16 1.52 -14.85 3.46
C VAL A 16 1.92 -13.42 3.83
N SER A 17 2.43 -12.67 2.84
CA SER A 17 2.63 -11.24 2.98
C SER A 17 1.24 -10.66 3.22
N ASN A 18 1.01 -10.14 4.43
CA ASN A 18 -0.31 -9.64 4.86
C ASN A 18 -0.58 -8.25 4.26
N GLU A 19 -0.30 -8.10 2.97
CA GLU A 19 -0.43 -6.86 2.22
C GLU A 19 -1.89 -6.45 2.11
N LEU A 20 -2.16 -5.16 2.29
CA LEU A 20 -3.52 -4.63 2.18
C LEU A 20 -3.79 -4.21 0.73
N LYS A 21 -4.53 -5.05 0.01
CA LYS A 21 -4.98 -4.78 -1.36
C LYS A 21 -6.28 -4.02 -1.35
N ILE A 22 -6.31 -2.85 -1.97
CA ILE A 22 -7.49 -2.00 -2.06
C ILE A 22 -7.65 -1.44 -3.48
N VAL A 23 -8.88 -1.01 -3.78
CA VAL A 23 -9.21 -0.26 -4.98
C VAL A 23 -9.48 1.17 -4.58
N ILE A 24 -8.82 2.12 -5.23
CA ILE A 24 -9.10 3.55 -5.08
C ILE A 24 -9.84 4.01 -6.32
N GLU A 25 -11.01 4.61 -6.13
CA GLU A 25 -11.81 5.22 -7.19
C GLU A 25 -11.83 6.74 -7.04
N PHE A 26 -11.47 7.43 -8.13
CA PHE A 26 -11.46 8.88 -8.24
C PHE A 26 -12.65 9.35 -9.06
N SER A 27 -13.23 10.48 -8.66
CA SER A 27 -14.39 11.07 -9.29
C SER A 27 -14.34 12.59 -9.20
N ALA A 28 -15.27 13.26 -9.89
CA ALA A 28 -15.45 14.71 -9.85
C ALA A 28 -14.16 15.51 -10.18
N GLY A 29 -13.30 14.98 -11.05
CA GLY A 29 -12.08 15.64 -11.49
C GLY A 29 -10.85 15.31 -10.65
N ALA A 30 -10.99 14.55 -9.55
CA ALA A 30 -9.85 14.10 -8.75
C ALA A 30 -8.90 13.21 -9.56
N GLU A 31 -9.42 12.45 -10.54
CA GLU A 31 -8.63 11.57 -11.41
C GLU A 31 -7.54 12.32 -12.18
N LEU A 32 -7.74 13.62 -12.45
CA LEU A 32 -6.78 14.46 -13.18
C LEU A 32 -5.43 14.56 -12.46
N LEU A 33 -5.42 14.40 -11.14
CA LEU A 33 -4.22 14.43 -10.31
C LEU A 33 -3.44 13.09 -10.37
N PHE A 34 -4.07 12.03 -10.87
CA PHE A 34 -3.61 10.64 -10.84
C PHE A 34 -3.56 10.02 -12.25
N ASP A 35 -2.87 10.69 -13.19
CA ASP A 35 -2.73 10.26 -14.60
C ASP A 35 -4.07 10.16 -15.36
N ASN A 36 -5.12 10.86 -14.91
CA ASN A 36 -6.49 10.72 -15.44
C ASN A 36 -7.05 9.28 -15.35
N ILE A 37 -6.57 8.50 -14.38
CA ILE A 37 -7.01 7.14 -14.11
C ILE A 37 -8.07 7.15 -13.01
N LYS A 38 -9.29 6.72 -13.35
CA LYS A 38 -10.42 6.69 -12.40
C LYS A 38 -10.35 5.60 -11.35
N LYS A 39 -9.67 4.48 -11.64
CA LYS A 39 -9.63 3.32 -10.75
C LYS A 39 -8.22 2.76 -10.71
N ARG A 40 -7.66 2.63 -9.51
CA ARG A 40 -6.34 2.01 -9.29
C ARG A 40 -6.44 0.91 -8.26
N ASP A 41 -6.01 -0.28 -8.65
CA ASP A 41 -5.66 -1.35 -7.74
C ASP A 41 -4.31 -1.03 -7.10
N VAL A 42 -4.27 -0.93 -5.78
CA VAL A 42 -3.03 -0.67 -5.04
C VAL A 42 -2.84 -1.71 -3.95
N THR A 43 -1.58 -2.06 -3.75
CA THR A 43 -1.14 -2.92 -2.66
C THR A 43 -0.38 -2.05 -1.69
N LEU A 44 -0.98 -1.78 -0.53
CA LEU A 44 -0.35 -0.96 0.49
C LEU A 44 0.72 -1.77 1.22
N PRO A 45 1.88 -1.16 1.53
CA PRO A 45 2.92 -1.85 2.27
C PRO A 45 2.43 -2.27 3.65
N LEU A 46 3.02 -3.35 4.14
CA LEU A 46 2.86 -3.76 5.52
C LEU A 46 3.27 -2.61 6.44
N SER A 47 2.44 -2.34 7.45
CA SER A 47 2.72 -1.37 8.49
C SER A 47 2.38 -1.99 9.83
N ASP A 48 3.23 -1.74 10.83
CA ASP A 48 2.98 -2.15 12.21
C ASP A 48 1.76 -1.44 12.80
N GLU A 49 1.38 -0.31 12.19
CA GLU A 49 0.21 0.46 12.57
C GLU A 49 -0.95 0.26 11.58
N LYS A 50 -2.18 0.38 12.09
CA LYS A 50 -3.37 0.34 11.23
C LYS A 50 -3.35 1.49 10.21
N TRP A 51 -3.74 1.16 8.99
CA TRP A 51 -4.04 2.15 7.97
C TRP A 51 -5.24 3.00 8.37
N THR A 52 -5.11 4.30 8.19
CA THR A 52 -6.20 5.27 8.29
C THR A 52 -6.30 6.01 6.96
N VAL A 53 -7.45 6.63 6.70
CA VAL A 53 -7.62 7.45 5.48
C VAL A 53 -6.56 8.56 5.40
N ARG A 54 -6.21 9.19 6.53
CA ARG A 54 -5.12 10.20 6.58
C ARG A 54 -3.78 9.63 6.09
N LYS A 55 -3.40 8.45 6.57
CA LYS A 55 -2.16 7.79 6.14
C LYS A 55 -2.21 7.42 4.67
N LEU A 56 -3.37 6.92 4.20
CA LEU A 56 -3.59 6.59 2.80
C LEU A 56 -3.41 7.83 1.92
N LEU A 57 -4.00 8.97 2.28
CA LEU A 57 -3.83 10.22 1.55
C LEU A 57 -2.36 10.67 1.48
N LYS A 58 -1.61 10.59 2.60
CA LYS A 58 -0.17 10.88 2.60
C LYS A 58 0.61 9.94 1.68
N TRP A 59 0.33 8.63 1.77
CA TRP A 59 0.95 7.65 0.88
C TRP A 59 0.62 7.91 -0.60
N MET A 60 -0.63 8.27 -0.91
CA MET A 60 -1.04 8.58 -2.27
C MET A 60 -0.26 9.76 -2.84
N ARG A 61 -0.07 10.80 -2.02
CA ARG A 61 0.74 11.98 -2.38
C ARG A 61 2.17 11.61 -2.75
N GLU A 62 2.77 10.67 -2.04
CA GLU A 62 4.17 10.29 -2.22
C GLU A 62 4.37 9.27 -3.36
N ASN A 63 3.36 8.44 -3.66
CA ASN A 63 3.54 7.26 -4.50
C ASN A 63 2.80 7.30 -5.83
N ILE A 64 1.61 7.91 -5.88
CA ILE A 64 0.74 7.82 -7.07
C ILE A 64 0.23 9.15 -7.60
N LEU A 65 0.40 10.24 -6.84
CA LEU A 65 0.08 11.61 -7.26
C LEU A 65 1.07 12.08 -8.32
N ARG A 66 0.56 12.73 -9.36
CA ARG A 66 1.33 13.03 -10.58
C ARG A 66 1.28 14.50 -10.96
N GLU A 67 0.11 15.10 -10.79
CA GLU A 67 -0.14 16.49 -11.18
C GLU A 67 -0.55 17.32 -9.97
N ARG A 68 -0.10 18.58 -9.95
CA ARG A 68 -0.55 19.65 -9.03
C ARG A 68 -0.65 19.20 -7.56
N PRO A 69 0.47 18.82 -6.92
CA PRO A 69 0.47 18.29 -5.56
C PRO A 69 -0.16 19.22 -4.51
N GLU A 70 -0.13 20.51 -4.75
CA GLU A 70 -0.75 21.57 -3.95
C GLU A 70 -2.30 21.54 -3.95
N LEU A 71 -2.92 20.90 -4.94
CA LEU A 71 -4.37 20.75 -5.04
C LEU A 71 -4.89 19.48 -4.35
N PHE A 72 -4.01 18.57 -3.94
CA PHE A 72 -4.41 17.29 -3.37
C PHE A 72 -4.54 17.31 -1.85
N ILE A 73 -3.53 17.84 -1.15
CA ILE A 73 -3.51 17.96 0.31
C ILE A 73 -2.84 19.27 0.69
N GLN A 74 -3.50 20.09 1.51
CA GLN A 74 -2.93 21.31 2.06
C GLN A 74 -2.63 21.13 3.55
N GLY A 75 -1.36 20.96 3.89
CA GLY A 75 -0.92 20.68 5.26
C GLY A 75 -1.49 19.35 5.77
N GLU A 76 -2.39 19.42 6.76
CA GLU A 76 -3.07 18.26 7.35
C GLU A 76 -4.57 18.19 7.00
N THR A 77 -5.02 18.99 6.02
CA THR A 77 -6.41 19.07 5.55
C THR A 77 -6.53 18.70 4.07
N VAL A 78 -7.71 18.22 3.68
CA VAL A 78 -8.13 17.97 2.29
C VAL A 78 -9.17 18.99 1.86
#